data_AF-A0A8C5KME6-F1
#
_entry.id   AF-A0A8C5KME6-F1
#
_cell.length_a   1.000
_cell.length_b   1.000
_cell.length_c   1.000
_cell.angle_alpha   90.00
_cell.angle_beta   90.00
_cell.angle_gamma   90.00
#
_symmetry.space_group_name_H-M   'P 1'
#
loop_
_entity.id
_entity.type
_entity.pdbx_description
1 polymer ?
#
loop_
_entity_poly.entity_id
_entity_poly.type
_entity_poly.pdbx_seq_one_letter_code
_entity_poly.pdbx_strand_id
1 'polypeptide(L)'
;MVSTVEKFFKENNSYSVDASEVTDLHVISYEVEQDLIPLILSNCQYQVQQGGETSQEFDLEKIQRQISGRFLQGKPRLTPKGLPTLVYRHDWNYEHLFMDIKSKMKQNPLPNSVVNAISGQLQSYSDACEALSLIEVTLGFLGTAGGDPSMGLNAYIQDVLQMGDQTTLVLKALSRCQLRHAIALWQFLSAHKSEQLLRLKKEPFREVSVNYKEGLSSQHTRLLNTFLNQAGLDAFLLELHEMIVLKLRRPQPQDSFNPTWSLRDTLVSYMETKESDVLLEVESQFPEEILMSSCITVWEAAAKRKQDRQAR
;
A
#
# COMPACT_ATOMS: atom_id res chain seq x y z
N MET A 1 -22.62 19.79 7.58
CA MET A 1 -23.31 21.09 7.76
C MET A 1 -23.38 21.87 6.44
N VAL A 2 -22.25 22.21 5.79
CA VAL A 2 -22.24 22.92 4.50
C VAL A 2 -23.12 22.26 3.43
N SER A 3 -22.99 20.94 3.23
CA SER A 3 -23.82 20.19 2.27
C SER A 3 -25.32 20.16 2.60
N THR A 4 -25.69 20.37 3.87
CA THR A 4 -27.10 20.45 4.29
C THR A 4 -27.69 21.82 3.96
N VAL A 5 -26.89 22.88 4.14
CA VAL A 5 -27.26 24.27 3.81
C VAL A 5 -27.41 24.44 2.29
N GLU A 6 -26.48 23.92 1.49
CA GLU A 6 -26.57 23.94 0.02
C GLU A 6 -27.84 23.24 -0.48
N LYS A 7 -28.18 22.07 0.09
CA LYS A 7 -29.42 21.34 -0.22
C LYS A 7 -30.67 22.14 0.17
N PHE A 8 -30.64 22.85 1.29
CA PHE A 8 -31.77 23.61 1.80
C PHE A 8 -32.05 24.87 0.96
N PHE A 9 -30.99 25.61 0.57
CA PHE A 9 -31.13 26.83 -0.24
C PHE A 9 -31.16 26.56 -1.76
N LYS A 10 -31.01 25.30 -2.19
CA LYS A 10 -30.89 24.90 -3.62
C LYS A 10 -29.76 25.64 -4.36
N GLU A 11 -28.72 26.01 -3.63
CA GLU A 11 -27.52 26.63 -4.20
C GLU A 11 -26.51 25.51 -4.56
N ASN A 12 -26.19 25.39 -5.84
CA ASN A 12 -25.07 24.58 -6.29
C ASN A 12 -23.78 25.39 -6.10
N ASN A 13 -23.24 25.36 -4.88
CA ASN A 13 -21.96 25.99 -4.62
C ASN A 13 -20.81 25.05 -5.04
N SER A 14 -20.06 25.43 -6.08
CA SER A 14 -18.83 24.73 -6.50
C SER A 14 -17.61 25.16 -5.69
N TYR A 15 -17.78 26.06 -4.72
CA TYR A 15 -16.68 26.59 -3.92
C TYR A 15 -16.10 25.51 -3.01
N SER A 16 -14.88 25.08 -3.34
CA SER A 16 -14.10 24.11 -2.57
C SER A 16 -12.69 24.66 -2.31
N VAL A 17 -12.12 24.27 -1.17
CA VAL A 17 -10.78 24.67 -0.73
C VAL A 17 -10.06 23.42 -0.23
N ASP A 18 -8.78 23.29 -0.56
CA ASP A 18 -7.96 22.17 -0.12
C ASP A 18 -7.54 22.33 1.34
N ALA A 19 -7.44 21.23 2.09
CA ALA A 19 -7.12 21.26 3.52
C ALA A 19 -5.77 21.93 3.83
N SER A 20 -4.81 21.89 2.90
CA SER A 20 -3.52 22.60 3.02
C SER A 20 -3.63 24.13 2.98
N GLU A 21 -4.73 24.67 2.47
CA GLU A 21 -4.93 26.11 2.24
C GLU A 21 -6.05 26.69 3.12
N VAL A 22 -6.48 25.92 4.13
CA VAL A 22 -7.53 26.34 5.06
C VAL A 22 -7.04 27.47 5.96
N THR A 23 -7.91 28.47 6.13
CA THR A 23 -7.74 29.58 7.06
C THR A 23 -8.96 29.65 7.98
N ASP A 24 -8.90 30.46 9.05
CA ASP A 24 -10.00 30.61 10.02
C ASP A 24 -11.34 31.05 9.37
N LEU A 25 -11.28 31.71 8.21
CA LEU A 25 -12.46 32.14 7.47
C LEU A 25 -13.17 30.98 6.75
N HIS A 26 -12.45 29.90 6.43
CA HIS A 26 -12.98 28.75 5.72
C HIS A 26 -13.71 27.76 6.64
N VAL A 27 -13.40 27.79 7.94
CA VAL A 27 -14.05 26.91 8.93
C VAL A 27 -15.34 27.52 9.47
N ILE A 28 -16.28 26.67 9.87
CA ILE A 28 -17.46 27.11 10.64
C ILE A 28 -16.96 27.36 12.06
N SER A 29 -16.94 28.64 12.45
CA SER A 29 -16.52 29.09 13.77
C SER A 29 -17.61 30.00 14.34
N TYR A 30 -17.96 29.78 15.60
CA TYR A 30 -18.92 30.58 16.36
C TYR A 30 -18.66 30.39 17.86
N GLU A 31 -18.96 31.43 18.65
CA GLU A 31 -18.88 31.39 20.11
C GLU A 31 -20.29 31.29 20.71
N VAL A 32 -20.52 30.30 21.57
CA VAL A 32 -21.87 30.06 22.11
C VAL A 32 -22.40 31.27 22.89
N GLU A 33 -21.58 31.84 23.77
CA GLU A 33 -22.00 32.94 24.64
C GLU A 33 -22.18 34.27 23.91
N GLN A 34 -21.29 34.57 22.95
CA GLN A 34 -21.31 35.85 22.24
C GLN A 34 -22.22 35.83 21.02
N ASP A 35 -22.29 34.71 20.31
CA ASP A 35 -22.99 34.63 19.02
C ASP A 35 -24.36 33.96 19.13
N LEU A 36 -24.43 32.78 19.75
CA LEU A 36 -25.65 31.97 19.73
C LEU A 36 -26.67 32.41 20.77
N ILE A 37 -26.25 32.67 22.01
CA ILE A 37 -27.18 33.06 23.09
C ILE A 37 -27.94 34.35 22.73
N PRO A 38 -27.29 35.45 22.29
CA PRO A 38 -28.02 36.67 21.92
C PRO A 38 -28.94 36.46 20.72
N LEU A 39 -28.51 35.65 19.74
CA LEU A 39 -29.32 35.32 18.57
C LEU A 39 -30.60 34.57 18.97
N ILE A 40 -30.50 33.54 19.80
CA ILE A 40 -31.65 32.75 20.25
C ILE A 40 -32.61 33.61 21.09
N LEU A 41 -32.08 34.37 22.06
CA LEU A 41 -32.89 35.24 22.92
C LEU A 41 -33.61 36.33 22.13
N SER A 42 -32.97 36.90 21.10
CA SER A 42 -33.60 37.92 20.24
C SER A 42 -34.78 37.41 19.40
N ASN A 43 -34.95 36.09 19.30
CA ASN A 43 -36.05 35.44 18.60
C ASN A 43 -37.00 34.68 19.55
N CYS A 44 -36.86 34.88 20.87
CA CYS A 44 -37.83 34.45 21.87
C CYS A 44 -38.92 35.53 22.00
N GLN A 45 -40.15 35.20 21.61
CA GLN A 45 -41.29 36.09 21.73
C GLN A 45 -42.10 35.73 22.97
N TYR A 46 -42.46 36.74 23.76
CA TYR A 46 -43.33 36.61 24.92
C TYR A 46 -44.73 37.06 24.52
N GLN A 47 -45.70 36.16 24.63
CA GLN A 47 -47.11 36.48 24.40
C GLN A 47 -47.87 36.31 25.71
N VAL A 48 -48.58 37.36 26.11
CA VAL A 48 -49.48 37.34 27.28
C VAL A 48 -50.88 37.02 26.78
N GLN A 49 -51.40 35.87 27.18
CA GLN A 49 -52.75 35.45 26.81
C GLN A 49 -53.78 36.11 27.72
N GLN A 50 -55.01 36.26 27.20
CA GLN A 50 -56.12 36.88 27.93
C GLN A 50 -56.53 35.97 29.11
N GLY A 51 -55.96 36.24 30.28
CA GLY A 51 -55.97 35.35 31.44
C GLY A 51 -54.75 35.51 32.36
N GLY A 52 -53.71 36.23 31.91
CA GLY A 52 -52.52 36.54 32.72
C GLY A 52 -51.38 35.51 32.58
N GLU A 53 -51.56 34.47 31.77
CA GLU A 53 -50.51 33.50 31.47
C GLU A 53 -49.55 34.04 30.41
N THR A 54 -48.25 33.94 30.69
CA THR A 54 -47.18 34.34 29.76
C THR A 54 -46.61 33.10 29.08
N SER A 55 -46.82 32.98 27.77
CA SER A 55 -46.23 31.91 26.95
C SER A 55 -44.98 32.41 26.22
N GLN A 56 -43.97 31.55 26.13
CA GLN A 56 -42.73 31.78 25.37
C GLN A 56 -42.78 30.99 24.07
N GLU A 57 -42.55 31.65 22.95
CA GLU A 57 -42.51 31.02 21.62
C GLU A 57 -41.22 31.40 20.90
N PHE A 58 -40.52 30.40 20.35
CA PHE A 58 -39.31 30.60 19.57
C PHE A 58 -39.62 30.55 18.08
N ASP A 59 -39.23 31.59 17.36
CA ASP A 59 -39.28 31.58 15.89
C ASP A 59 -38.11 30.75 15.33
N LEU A 60 -38.30 29.43 15.28
CA LEU A 60 -37.29 28.48 14.83
C LEU A 60 -36.87 28.73 13.38
N GLU A 61 -37.78 29.17 12.52
CA GLU A 61 -37.45 29.47 11.13
C GLU A 61 -36.51 30.67 11.01
N LYS A 62 -36.76 31.72 11.80
CA LYS A 62 -35.92 32.92 11.82
C LYS A 62 -34.57 32.63 12.46
N ILE A 63 -34.53 31.84 13.54
CA ILE A 63 -33.28 31.35 14.13
C ILE A 63 -32.48 30.55 13.10
N GLN A 64 -33.11 29.60 12.41
CA GLN A 64 -32.47 28.79 11.37
C GLN A 64 -31.92 29.65 10.23
N ARG A 65 -32.69 30.65 9.75
CA ARG A 65 -32.24 31.58 8.71
C ARG A 65 -31.04 32.43 9.17
N GLN A 66 -31.06 32.94 10.39
CA GLN A 66 -29.97 33.75 10.94
C GLN A 66 -28.69 32.94 11.16
N ILE A 67 -28.81 31.72 11.70
CA ILE A 67 -27.65 30.82 11.87
C ILE A 67 -27.07 30.45 10.51
N SER A 68 -27.92 30.07 9.56
CA SER A 68 -27.48 29.68 8.23
C SER A 68 -26.78 30.84 7.51
N GLY A 69 -27.36 32.04 7.53
CA GLY A 69 -26.80 33.21 6.86
C GLY A 69 -25.51 33.72 7.50
N ARG A 70 -25.38 33.68 8.84
CA ARG A 70 -24.19 34.22 9.54
C ARG A 70 -23.01 33.25 9.59
N PHE A 71 -23.25 31.97 9.88
CA PHE A 71 -22.16 31.04 10.22
C PHE A 71 -21.90 29.99 9.14
N LEU A 72 -22.90 29.68 8.32
CA LEU A 72 -22.84 28.51 7.42
C LEU A 72 -22.78 28.89 5.94
N GLN A 73 -23.39 30.00 5.53
CA GLN A 73 -23.39 30.47 4.14
C GLN A 73 -22.00 30.97 3.72
N GLY A 74 -21.62 30.71 2.48
CA GLY A 74 -20.32 31.10 1.92
C GLY A 74 -19.13 30.24 2.38
N LYS A 75 -19.34 29.24 3.23
CA LYS A 75 -18.28 28.31 3.64
C LYS A 75 -17.94 27.31 2.52
N PRO A 76 -16.66 27.08 2.21
CA PRO A 76 -16.26 26.14 1.16
C PRO A 76 -16.48 24.68 1.59
N ARG A 77 -16.54 23.79 0.59
CA ARG A 77 -16.33 22.35 0.81
C ARG A 77 -14.83 22.07 0.93
N LEU A 78 -14.41 21.57 2.09
CA LEU A 78 -13.02 21.22 2.32
C LEU A 78 -12.68 19.89 1.64
N THR A 79 -11.67 19.89 0.78
CA THR A 79 -11.12 18.65 0.21
C THR A 79 -9.99 18.14 1.11
N PRO A 80 -9.80 16.83 1.26
CA PRO A 80 -8.74 16.27 2.11
C PRO A 80 -7.32 16.42 1.50
N LYS A 81 -7.17 17.13 0.39
CA LYS A 81 -5.88 17.31 -0.27
C LYS A 81 -4.94 18.15 0.59
N GLY A 82 -3.68 17.75 0.62
CA GLY A 82 -2.63 18.48 1.32
C GLY A 82 -2.64 18.34 2.85
N LEU A 83 -3.45 17.41 3.40
CA LEU A 83 -3.34 17.06 4.82
C LEU A 83 -1.94 16.48 5.11
N PRO A 84 -1.20 17.04 6.08
CA PRO A 84 0.11 16.53 6.45
C PRO A 84 -0.05 15.12 7.01
N THR A 85 0.24 14.12 6.18
CA THR A 85 0.12 12.70 6.54
C THR A 85 1.52 12.13 6.64
N LEU A 86 1.90 11.68 7.84
CA LEU A 86 3.13 10.93 8.03
C LEU A 86 2.89 9.50 7.51
N VAL A 87 3.44 9.18 6.33
CA VAL A 87 3.39 7.82 5.78
C VAL A 87 4.68 7.11 6.17
N TYR A 88 4.61 6.14 7.09
CA TYR A 88 5.76 5.30 7.41
C TYR A 88 6.14 4.44 6.19
N ARG A 89 7.43 4.17 6.00
CA ARG A 89 7.91 3.29 4.91
C ARG A 89 7.24 1.91 4.92
N HIS A 90 6.88 1.40 6.10
CA HIS A 90 6.19 0.11 6.27
C HIS A 90 4.71 0.15 5.81
N ASP A 91 4.13 1.35 5.69
CA ASP A 91 2.74 1.57 5.27
C ASP A 91 2.60 1.86 3.78
N TRP A 92 3.71 1.82 3.03
CA TRP A 92 3.68 2.01 1.58
C TRP A 92 2.76 1.00 0.91
N ASN A 93 1.79 1.50 0.15
CA ASN A 93 1.03 0.66 -0.74
C ASN A 93 1.87 0.44 -2.01
N TYR A 94 2.72 -0.59 -1.97
CA TYR A 94 3.60 -0.94 -3.09
C TYR A 94 2.82 -1.22 -4.38
N GLU A 95 1.58 -1.71 -4.30
CA GLU A 95 0.77 -1.96 -5.49
C GLU A 95 0.46 -0.66 -6.23
N HIS A 96 -0.04 0.34 -5.50
CA HIS A 96 -0.25 1.68 -6.04
C HIS A 96 1.06 2.30 -6.54
N LEU A 97 2.14 2.15 -5.77
CA LEU A 97 3.46 2.65 -6.16
C LEU A 97 3.95 2.03 -7.48
N PHE A 98 3.74 0.72 -7.65
CA PHE A 98 4.11 0.02 -8.88
C PHE A 98 3.27 0.49 -10.06
N MET A 99 1.98 0.73 -9.88
CA MET A 99 1.13 1.35 -10.90
C MET A 99 1.60 2.76 -11.27
N ASP A 100 1.93 3.58 -10.27
CA ASP A 100 2.44 4.94 -10.47
C ASP A 100 3.78 4.96 -11.21
N ILE A 101 4.63 3.97 -10.98
CA ILE A 101 5.90 3.82 -11.70
C ILE A 101 5.65 3.32 -13.13
N LYS A 102 4.85 2.25 -13.30
CA LYS A 102 4.54 1.65 -14.61
C LYS A 102 3.86 2.66 -15.54
N SER A 103 3.06 3.58 -15.01
CA SER A 103 2.42 4.65 -15.80
C SER A 103 3.39 5.75 -16.24
N LYS A 104 4.48 5.97 -15.50
CA LYS A 104 5.48 7.01 -15.80
C LYS A 104 6.67 6.48 -16.62
N MET A 105 7.03 5.20 -16.47
CA MET A 105 8.16 4.62 -17.15
C MET A 105 8.02 3.11 -17.39
N LYS A 106 8.59 2.63 -18.49
CA LYS A 106 8.60 1.20 -18.84
C LYS A 106 9.38 0.40 -17.81
N GLN A 107 8.81 -0.72 -17.36
CA GLN A 107 9.45 -1.69 -16.48
C GLN A 107 9.70 -3.02 -17.21
N ASN A 108 10.82 -3.65 -16.91
CA ASN A 108 11.32 -4.86 -17.53
C ASN A 108 11.82 -5.84 -16.45
N PRO A 109 11.75 -7.16 -16.70
CA PRO A 109 12.32 -8.15 -15.80
C PRO A 109 13.84 -8.01 -15.69
N LEU A 110 14.42 -8.49 -14.59
CA LEU A 110 15.86 -8.54 -14.42
C LEU A 110 16.48 -9.65 -15.30
N PRO A 111 17.58 -9.38 -16.02
CA PRO A 111 18.32 -10.44 -16.69
C PRO A 111 18.89 -11.46 -15.70
N ASN A 112 18.81 -12.75 -16.01
CA ASN A 112 19.32 -13.82 -15.14
C ASN A 112 20.81 -13.64 -14.77
N SER A 113 21.61 -13.08 -15.68
CA SER A 113 23.02 -12.76 -15.41
C SER A 113 23.20 -11.70 -14.32
N VAL A 114 22.28 -10.75 -14.22
CA VAL A 114 22.25 -9.71 -13.19
C VAL A 114 21.77 -10.30 -11.87
N VAL A 115 20.69 -11.10 -11.89
CA VAL A 115 20.18 -11.83 -10.72
C VAL A 115 21.30 -12.64 -10.06
N ASN A 116 21.99 -13.47 -10.84
CA ASN A 116 23.09 -14.30 -10.33
C ASN A 116 24.26 -13.46 -9.77
N ALA A 117 24.58 -12.34 -10.43
CA ALA A 117 25.64 -11.44 -9.96
C ALA A 117 25.26 -10.77 -8.62
N ILE A 118 24.02 -10.34 -8.45
CA ILE A 118 23.54 -9.74 -7.20
C ILE A 118 23.47 -10.79 -6.10
N SER A 119 22.90 -11.98 -6.36
CA SER A 119 22.88 -13.09 -5.40
C SER A 119 24.28 -13.48 -4.91
N GLY A 120 25.28 -13.46 -5.80
CA GLY A 120 26.66 -13.77 -5.45
C GLY A 120 27.38 -12.70 -4.63
N GLN A 121 26.97 -11.42 -4.77
CA GLN A 121 27.58 -10.28 -4.06
C GLN A 121 26.89 -9.98 -2.73
N LEU A 122 25.56 -10.09 -2.66
CA LEU A 122 24.76 -9.79 -1.46
C LEU A 122 24.55 -11.04 -0.61
N GLN A 123 25.61 -11.66 -0.12
CA GLN A 123 25.49 -12.92 0.63
C GLN A 123 25.05 -12.73 2.09
N SER A 124 25.31 -11.56 2.68
CA SER A 124 24.93 -11.28 4.06
C SER A 124 23.49 -10.74 4.17
N TYR A 125 22.84 -11.03 5.29
CA TYR A 125 21.51 -10.47 5.59
C TYR A 125 21.55 -8.93 5.68
N SER A 126 22.65 -8.35 6.18
CA SER A 126 22.80 -6.89 6.28
C SER A 126 22.84 -6.24 4.89
N ASP A 127 23.66 -6.78 3.99
CA ASP A 127 23.80 -6.23 2.62
C ASP A 127 22.48 -6.35 1.86
N ALA A 128 21.75 -7.45 2.03
CA ALA A 128 20.42 -7.63 1.44
C ALA A 128 19.40 -6.61 1.99
N CYS A 129 19.45 -6.31 3.29
CA CYS A 129 18.58 -5.30 3.90
C CYS A 129 18.92 -3.88 3.44
N GLU A 130 20.21 -3.56 3.33
CA GLU A 130 20.68 -2.26 2.85
C GLU A 130 20.30 -2.05 1.39
N ALA A 131 20.52 -3.06 0.54
CA ALA A 131 20.09 -3.04 -0.86
C ALA A 131 18.57 -2.88 -1.02
N LEU A 132 17.78 -3.61 -0.25
CA LEU A 132 16.32 -3.46 -0.27
C LEU A 132 15.91 -2.07 0.21
N SER A 133 16.51 -1.55 1.30
CA SER A 133 16.18 -0.21 1.79
C SER A 133 16.48 0.87 0.74
N LEU A 134 17.60 0.72 0.03
CA LEU A 134 17.98 1.64 -1.04
C LEU A 134 17.00 1.61 -2.21
N ILE A 135 16.57 0.41 -2.63
CA ILE A 135 15.62 0.29 -3.73
C ILE A 135 14.23 0.78 -3.34
N GLU A 136 13.78 0.54 -2.10
CA GLU A 136 12.52 1.07 -1.59
C GLU A 136 12.52 2.60 -1.65
N VAL A 137 13.56 3.27 -1.13
CA VAL A 137 13.64 4.74 -1.23
C VAL A 137 13.61 5.19 -2.69
N THR A 138 14.37 4.52 -3.56
CA THR A 138 14.41 4.84 -4.99
C THR A 138 13.03 4.72 -5.64
N LEU A 139 12.28 3.66 -5.35
CA LEU A 139 10.92 3.46 -5.85
C LEU A 139 9.98 4.60 -5.43
N GLY A 140 10.10 5.13 -4.21
CA GLY A 140 9.28 6.26 -3.75
C GLY A 140 9.46 7.51 -4.61
N PHE A 141 10.71 7.85 -4.94
CA PHE A 141 11.02 8.97 -5.83
C PHE A 141 10.52 8.70 -7.25
N LEU A 142 10.75 7.50 -7.78
CA LEU A 142 10.29 7.11 -9.11
C LEU A 142 8.76 7.12 -9.23
N GLY A 143 8.05 6.74 -8.17
CA GLY A 143 6.58 6.82 -8.12
C GLY A 143 6.06 8.25 -8.23
N THR A 144 6.81 9.23 -7.71
CA THR A 144 6.42 10.64 -7.76
C THR A 144 6.87 11.31 -9.06
N ALA A 145 8.15 11.17 -9.43
CA ALA A 145 8.79 11.94 -10.50
C ALA A 145 8.97 11.17 -11.82
N GLY A 146 8.92 9.84 -11.79
CA GLY A 146 9.35 9.01 -12.92
C GLY A 146 10.88 9.09 -13.14
N GLY A 147 11.32 8.73 -14.35
CA GLY A 147 12.73 8.77 -14.73
C GLY A 147 12.97 8.17 -16.11
N ASP A 148 14.18 8.33 -16.65
CA ASP A 148 14.58 7.66 -17.90
C ASP A 148 14.81 6.15 -17.63
N PRO A 149 14.02 5.24 -18.24
CA PRO A 149 14.18 3.80 -18.01
C PRO A 149 15.59 3.26 -18.32
N SER A 150 16.33 3.93 -19.19
CA SER A 150 17.69 3.54 -19.61
C SER A 150 18.79 4.04 -18.67
N MET A 151 18.48 4.99 -17.79
CA MET A 151 19.41 5.52 -16.81
C MET A 151 19.89 4.43 -15.86
N GLY A 152 21.20 4.42 -15.59
CA GLY A 152 21.80 3.52 -14.61
C GLY A 152 21.26 3.80 -13.22
N LEU A 153 20.92 2.74 -12.48
CA LEU A 153 20.35 2.88 -11.13
C LEU A 153 21.30 3.64 -10.19
N ASN A 154 22.61 3.35 -10.27
CA ASN A 154 23.61 4.04 -9.45
C ASN A 154 23.70 5.53 -9.77
N ALA A 155 23.70 5.89 -11.05
CA ALA A 155 23.75 7.28 -11.49
C ALA A 155 22.52 8.05 -10.96
N TYR A 156 21.34 7.43 -11.01
CA TYR A 156 20.14 8.05 -10.46
C TYR A 156 20.26 8.29 -8.94
N ILE A 157 20.72 7.29 -8.19
CA ILE A 157 20.86 7.38 -6.74
C ILE A 157 21.92 8.42 -6.33
N GLN A 158 23.06 8.44 -7.01
CA GLN A 158 24.18 9.32 -6.67
C GLN A 158 23.99 10.74 -7.21
N ASP A 159 23.60 10.89 -8.47
CA ASP A 159 23.59 12.18 -9.15
C ASP A 159 22.26 12.91 -9.01
N VAL A 160 21.13 12.19 -8.98
CA VAL A 160 19.78 12.78 -8.90
C VAL A 160 19.29 12.83 -7.47
N LEU A 161 19.33 11.71 -6.76
CA LEU A 161 18.89 11.67 -5.36
C LEU A 161 19.94 12.21 -4.39
N GLN A 162 21.17 12.44 -4.85
CA GLN A 162 22.28 12.96 -4.04
C GLN A 162 22.53 12.16 -2.75
N MET A 163 22.31 10.83 -2.81
CA MET A 163 22.62 9.94 -1.70
C MET A 163 24.12 9.64 -1.71
N GLY A 164 24.84 10.14 -0.69
CA GLY A 164 26.30 10.03 -0.59
C GLY A 164 26.85 8.60 -0.35
N ASP A 165 28.17 8.50 -0.21
CA ASP A 165 29.02 7.27 -0.23
C ASP A 165 28.74 6.16 0.81
N GLN A 166 27.66 6.23 1.59
CA GLN A 166 27.37 5.29 2.67
C GLN A 166 27.09 3.84 2.20
N THR A 167 26.92 3.60 0.88
CA THR A 167 26.42 2.32 0.31
C THR A 167 27.30 1.77 -0.84
N THR A 168 28.62 2.03 -0.84
CA THR A 168 29.50 1.70 -1.99
C THR A 168 29.52 0.22 -2.39
N LEU A 169 29.39 -0.72 -1.44
CA LEU A 169 29.36 -2.16 -1.75
C LEU A 169 28.03 -2.58 -2.40
N VAL A 170 26.92 -2.10 -1.85
CA VAL A 170 25.57 -2.33 -2.39
C VAL A 170 25.45 -1.72 -3.79
N LEU A 171 25.91 -0.49 -3.99
CA LEU A 171 25.90 0.17 -5.30
C LEU A 171 26.75 -0.61 -6.32
N LYS A 172 27.88 -1.21 -5.92
CA LYS A 172 28.64 -2.08 -6.83
C LYS A 172 27.84 -3.31 -7.26
N ALA A 173 27.10 -3.93 -6.34
CA ALA A 173 26.22 -5.06 -6.67
C ALA A 173 25.10 -4.67 -7.65
N LEU A 174 24.57 -3.46 -7.51
CA LEU A 174 23.49 -2.94 -8.34
C LEU A 174 23.95 -2.21 -9.61
N SER A 175 25.26 -2.16 -9.87
CA SER A 175 25.85 -1.39 -10.98
C SER A 175 25.36 -1.76 -12.39
N ARG A 176 24.87 -3.00 -12.57
CA ARG A 176 24.33 -3.49 -13.84
C ARG A 176 22.83 -3.24 -14.00
N CYS A 177 22.20 -2.61 -13.01
CA CYS A 177 20.78 -2.29 -13.02
C CYS A 177 20.51 -0.90 -13.63
N GLN A 178 19.31 -0.76 -14.17
CA GLN A 178 18.78 0.47 -14.75
C GLN A 178 17.41 0.74 -14.15
N LEU A 179 16.87 1.95 -14.31
CA LEU A 179 15.57 2.32 -13.73
C LEU A 179 14.42 1.46 -14.25
N ARG A 180 14.52 0.94 -15.49
CA ARG A 180 13.55 -0.05 -16.02
C ARG A 180 13.48 -1.35 -15.20
N HIS A 181 14.46 -1.67 -14.37
CA HIS A 181 14.50 -2.90 -13.57
C HIS A 181 14.05 -2.68 -12.13
N ALA A 182 13.61 -1.48 -11.74
CA ALA A 182 13.42 -1.11 -10.34
C ALA A 182 12.41 -2.00 -9.59
N ILE A 183 11.26 -2.28 -10.20
CA ILE A 183 10.23 -3.13 -9.58
C ILE A 183 10.71 -4.58 -9.45
N ALA A 184 11.28 -5.14 -10.53
CA ALA A 184 11.83 -6.51 -10.52
C ALA A 184 12.96 -6.66 -9.50
N LEU A 185 13.78 -5.61 -9.31
CA LEU A 185 14.83 -5.58 -8.32
C LEU A 185 14.30 -5.55 -6.89
N TRP A 186 13.22 -4.80 -6.63
CA TRP A 186 12.54 -4.86 -5.33
C TRP A 186 12.00 -6.25 -5.05
N GLN A 187 11.30 -6.88 -6.02
CA GLN A 187 10.73 -8.22 -5.87
C GLN A 187 11.84 -9.23 -5.51
N PHE A 188 12.94 -9.19 -6.28
CA PHE A 188 14.09 -10.04 -6.06
C PHE A 188 14.78 -9.81 -4.71
N LEU A 189 15.09 -8.55 -4.34
CA LEU A 189 15.77 -8.24 -3.07
C LEU A 189 14.89 -8.55 -1.86
N SER A 190 13.58 -8.35 -1.98
CA SER A 190 12.60 -8.68 -0.94
C SER A 190 12.59 -10.20 -0.68
N ALA A 191 12.51 -11.00 -1.73
CA ALA A 191 12.60 -12.46 -1.63
C ALA A 191 13.95 -12.92 -1.12
N HIS A 192 15.04 -12.37 -1.65
CA HIS A 192 16.42 -12.71 -1.24
C HIS A 192 16.65 -12.44 0.24
N LYS A 193 16.15 -11.31 0.77
CA LYS A 193 16.20 -11.01 2.21
C LYS A 193 15.48 -12.08 3.04
N SER A 194 14.28 -12.50 2.64
CA SER A 194 13.54 -13.57 3.31
C SER A 194 14.26 -14.92 3.21
N GLU A 195 14.88 -15.23 2.07
CA GLU A 195 15.69 -16.43 1.90
C GLU A 195 16.90 -16.43 2.85
N GLN A 196 17.58 -15.28 3.04
CA GLN A 196 18.68 -15.16 4.00
C GLN A 196 18.22 -15.37 5.45
N LEU A 197 17.05 -14.86 5.84
CA LEU A 197 16.47 -15.14 7.15
C LEU A 197 16.24 -16.65 7.36
N LEU A 198 15.71 -17.32 6.34
CA LEU A 198 15.49 -18.76 6.39
C LEU A 198 16.81 -19.53 6.56
N ARG A 199 17.89 -19.12 5.86
CA ARG A 199 19.25 -19.70 6.04
C ARG A 199 19.76 -19.53 7.48
N LEU A 200 19.46 -18.39 8.09
CA LEU A 200 19.77 -18.10 9.50
C LEU A 200 18.82 -18.78 10.50
N LYS A 201 17.94 -19.66 10.03
CA LYS A 201 16.90 -20.35 10.83
C LYS A 201 15.99 -19.37 11.59
N LYS A 202 15.73 -18.21 11.00
CA LYS A 202 14.78 -17.19 11.49
C LYS A 202 13.51 -17.22 10.65
N GLU A 203 12.39 -16.89 11.27
CA GLU A 203 11.07 -16.82 10.61
C GLU A 203 10.97 -15.58 9.70
N PRO A 204 10.84 -15.72 8.37
CA PRO A 204 10.81 -14.57 7.45
C PRO A 204 9.49 -13.78 7.47
N PHE A 205 8.38 -14.44 7.81
CA PHE A 205 7.02 -13.89 7.69
C PHE A 205 6.33 -13.73 9.04
N ARG A 206 7.05 -13.26 10.05
CA ARG A 206 6.54 -13.11 11.43
C ARG A 206 5.23 -12.31 11.51
N GLU A 207 5.09 -11.30 10.65
CA GLU A 207 3.94 -10.39 10.62
C GLU A 207 2.69 -10.97 9.92
N VAL A 208 2.84 -12.05 9.15
CA VAL A 208 1.70 -12.70 8.47
C VAL A 208 0.90 -13.51 9.49
N SER A 209 -0.43 -13.48 9.34
CA SER A 209 -1.37 -14.24 10.19
C SER A 209 -1.03 -15.73 10.23
N VAL A 210 -1.25 -16.36 11.38
CA VAL A 210 -1.07 -17.81 11.60
C VAL A 210 -1.96 -18.65 10.68
N ASN A 211 -3.07 -18.09 10.19
CA ASN A 211 -4.00 -18.78 9.29
C ASN A 211 -3.38 -19.17 7.94
N TYR A 212 -2.23 -18.59 7.55
CA TYR A 212 -1.50 -18.91 6.32
C TYR A 212 -0.23 -19.74 6.56
N LYS A 213 -0.03 -20.21 7.79
CA LYS A 213 1.16 -20.94 8.27
C LYS A 213 0.87 -22.38 8.65
N GLU A 214 -0.20 -22.97 8.13
CA GLU A 214 -0.52 -24.37 8.38
C GLU A 214 0.51 -25.30 7.74
N GLY A 215 0.79 -26.41 8.42
CA GLY A 215 1.66 -27.45 7.90
C GLY A 215 1.00 -28.22 6.77
N LEU A 216 1.81 -28.65 5.79
CA LEU A 216 1.34 -29.50 4.70
C LEU A 216 1.14 -30.94 5.19
N SER A 217 0.07 -31.58 4.73
CA SER A 217 -0.11 -33.03 4.91
C SER A 217 0.97 -33.82 4.16
N SER A 218 1.17 -35.09 4.53
CA SER A 218 2.11 -35.97 3.83
C SER A 218 1.79 -36.13 2.34
N GLN A 219 0.50 -36.09 1.97
CA GLN A 219 0.07 -36.15 0.58
C GLN A 219 0.40 -34.84 -0.16
N HIS A 220 0.02 -33.69 0.40
CA HIS A 220 0.29 -32.38 -0.20
C HIS A 220 1.79 -32.10 -0.34
N THR A 221 2.58 -32.55 0.64
CA THR A 221 4.05 -32.47 0.57
C THR A 221 4.62 -33.24 -0.61
N ARG A 222 4.09 -34.43 -0.93
CA ARG A 222 4.52 -35.22 -2.09
C ARG A 222 4.17 -34.53 -3.40
N LEU A 223 2.95 -34.02 -3.51
CA LEU A 223 2.48 -33.29 -4.69
C LEU A 223 3.33 -32.03 -4.94
N LEU A 224 3.56 -31.23 -3.89
CA LEU A 224 4.43 -30.07 -3.97
C LEU A 224 5.85 -30.44 -4.42
N ASN A 225 6.45 -31.48 -3.85
CA ASN A 225 7.81 -31.89 -4.22
C ASN A 225 7.91 -32.33 -5.70
N THR A 226 6.87 -32.97 -6.25
CA THR A 226 6.80 -33.31 -7.68
C THR A 226 6.83 -32.05 -8.53
N PHE A 227 6.01 -31.05 -8.20
CA PHE A 227 5.99 -29.76 -8.87
C PHE A 227 7.35 -29.04 -8.79
N LEU A 228 7.93 -28.92 -7.59
CA LEU A 228 9.22 -28.24 -7.38
C LEU A 228 10.39 -28.91 -8.12
N ASN A 229 10.25 -30.18 -8.52
CA ASN A 229 11.26 -30.87 -9.33
C ASN A 229 11.20 -30.51 -10.81
N GLN A 230 10.03 -30.16 -11.33
CA GLN A 230 9.78 -29.94 -12.75
C GLN A 230 9.71 -28.45 -13.12
N ALA A 231 9.32 -27.60 -12.18
CA ALA A 231 9.08 -26.17 -12.42
C ALA A 231 10.34 -25.27 -12.32
N GLY A 232 10.25 -24.13 -13.00
CA GLY A 232 11.06 -22.92 -12.87
C GLY A 232 10.92 -22.30 -11.48
N LEU A 233 11.64 -22.90 -10.54
CA LEU A 233 11.59 -22.60 -9.10
C LEU A 233 11.81 -21.13 -8.77
N ASP A 234 12.70 -20.44 -9.49
CA ASP A 234 13.05 -19.05 -9.20
C ASP A 234 11.89 -18.10 -9.44
N ALA A 235 11.23 -18.17 -10.61
CA ALA A 235 10.10 -17.30 -10.93
C ALA A 235 8.90 -17.58 -10.01
N PHE A 236 8.57 -18.86 -9.80
CA PHE A 236 7.51 -19.26 -8.87
C PHE A 236 7.74 -18.70 -7.46
N LEU A 237 8.97 -18.83 -6.94
CA LEU A 237 9.30 -18.37 -5.59
C LEU A 237 9.19 -16.84 -5.45
N LEU A 238 9.59 -16.09 -6.49
CA LEU A 238 9.48 -14.63 -6.52
C LEU A 238 8.02 -14.16 -6.56
N GLU A 239 7.20 -14.78 -7.40
CA GLU A 239 5.77 -14.45 -7.51
C GLU A 239 5.00 -14.77 -6.22
N LEU A 240 5.26 -15.94 -5.63
CA LEU A 240 4.67 -16.33 -4.36
C LEU A 240 5.12 -15.40 -3.22
N HIS A 241 6.42 -15.03 -3.18
CA HIS A 241 6.95 -14.10 -2.18
C HIS A 241 6.25 -12.74 -2.24
N GLU A 242 6.14 -12.19 -3.45
CA GLU A 242 5.51 -10.90 -3.69
C GLU A 242 4.06 -10.91 -3.20
N MET A 243 3.27 -11.92 -3.58
CA MET A 243 1.89 -12.05 -3.13
C MET A 243 1.80 -12.11 -1.60
N ILE A 244 2.67 -12.88 -0.94
CA ILE A 244 2.70 -12.98 0.53
C ILE A 244 2.96 -11.59 1.15
N VAL A 245 3.99 -10.89 0.69
CA VAL A 245 4.42 -9.61 1.28
C VAL A 245 3.40 -8.50 1.03
N LEU A 246 2.80 -8.45 -0.16
CA LEU A 246 1.88 -7.39 -0.54
C LEU A 246 0.46 -7.63 -0.03
N LYS A 247 -0.01 -8.87 -0.05
CA LYS A 247 -1.40 -9.20 0.30
C LYS A 247 -1.54 -9.68 1.72
N LEU A 248 -0.68 -10.56 2.21
CA LEU A 248 -0.93 -11.28 3.47
C LEU A 248 -0.33 -10.61 4.72
N ARG A 249 0.51 -9.58 4.55
CA ARG A 249 1.19 -8.89 5.66
C ARG A 249 0.29 -7.95 6.47
N ARG A 250 -0.74 -7.37 5.85
CA ARG A 250 -1.64 -6.41 6.51
C ARG A 250 -2.95 -7.07 6.96
N PRO A 251 -3.59 -6.57 8.03
CA PRO A 251 -4.95 -6.96 8.38
C PRO A 251 -5.85 -6.66 7.18
N GLN A 252 -6.33 -7.72 6.55
CA GLN A 252 -7.15 -7.60 5.37
C GLN A 252 -8.61 -7.37 5.76
N PRO A 253 -9.39 -6.62 4.95
CA PRO A 253 -10.84 -6.66 5.04
C PRO A 253 -11.31 -8.12 5.01
N GLN A 254 -12.36 -8.46 5.75
CA GLN A 254 -12.97 -9.78 5.64
C GLN A 254 -13.21 -10.09 4.15
N ASP A 255 -12.86 -11.31 3.73
CA ASP A 255 -13.09 -11.89 2.40
C ASP A 255 -12.12 -11.54 1.24
N SER A 256 -11.00 -10.83 1.45
CA SER A 256 -10.10 -10.50 0.33
C SER A 256 -9.12 -11.62 -0.07
N PHE A 257 -8.58 -12.38 0.89
CA PHE A 257 -7.74 -13.57 0.64
C PHE A 257 -8.15 -14.68 1.62
N ASN A 258 -9.06 -15.58 1.23
CA ASN A 258 -9.54 -16.62 2.15
C ASN A 258 -8.49 -17.74 2.29
N PRO A 259 -8.10 -18.15 3.52
CA PRO A 259 -7.19 -19.28 3.75
C PRO A 259 -7.66 -20.62 3.16
N THR A 260 -8.96 -20.79 2.91
CA THR A 260 -9.52 -22.04 2.36
C THR A 260 -9.51 -22.12 0.84
N TRP A 261 -9.13 -21.05 0.14
CA TRP A 261 -9.04 -21.06 -1.32
C TRP A 261 -7.81 -21.83 -1.82
N SER A 262 -7.87 -22.31 -3.07
CA SER A 262 -6.72 -22.89 -3.74
C SER A 262 -5.59 -21.86 -3.86
N LEU A 263 -4.40 -22.23 -3.44
CA LEU A 263 -3.21 -21.40 -3.59
C LEU A 263 -2.88 -21.18 -5.08
N ARG A 264 -3.13 -22.19 -5.92
CA ARG A 264 -2.90 -22.09 -7.37
C ARG A 264 -3.73 -20.98 -7.99
N ASP A 265 -5.04 -21.10 -7.86
CA ASP A 265 -5.98 -20.22 -8.56
C ASP A 265 -5.84 -18.78 -8.05
N THR A 266 -5.56 -18.63 -6.75
CA THR A 266 -5.28 -17.33 -6.13
C THR A 266 -3.98 -16.72 -6.69
N LEU A 267 -2.91 -17.50 -6.85
CA LEU A 267 -1.64 -17.02 -7.40
C LEU A 267 -1.75 -16.68 -8.89
N VAL A 268 -2.48 -17.49 -9.67
CA VAL A 268 -2.75 -17.22 -11.09
C VAL A 268 -3.54 -15.92 -11.23
N SER A 269 -4.64 -15.79 -10.50
CA SER A 269 -5.46 -14.56 -10.50
C SER A 269 -4.64 -13.35 -10.06
N TYR A 270 -3.76 -13.49 -9.07
CA TYR A 270 -2.85 -12.42 -8.66
C TYR A 270 -1.93 -11.96 -9.81
N MET A 271 -1.29 -12.90 -10.52
CA MET A 271 -0.42 -12.57 -11.66
C MET A 271 -1.17 -11.87 -12.79
N GLU A 272 -2.40 -12.31 -13.09
CA GLU A 272 -3.27 -11.68 -14.09
C GLU A 272 -3.60 -10.22 -13.72
N THR A 273 -3.91 -9.94 -12.46
CA THR A 273 -4.29 -8.58 -12.02
C THR A 273 -3.17 -7.55 -12.17
N LYS A 274 -1.90 -7.98 -12.17
CA LYS A 274 -0.74 -7.08 -12.32
C LYS A 274 -0.16 -7.03 -13.74
N GLU A 275 -0.86 -7.62 -14.71
CA GLU A 275 -0.45 -7.74 -16.12
C GLU A 275 0.92 -8.42 -16.27
N SER A 276 1.23 -9.37 -15.39
CA SER A 276 2.42 -10.21 -15.51
C SER A 276 2.11 -11.44 -16.36
N ASP A 277 3.11 -11.95 -17.08
CA ASP A 277 2.99 -13.22 -17.79
C ASP A 277 2.74 -14.35 -16.78
N VAL A 278 1.57 -15.00 -16.89
CA VAL A 278 1.22 -16.15 -16.04
C VAL A 278 2.21 -17.28 -16.28
N LEU A 279 2.76 -17.82 -15.19
CA LEU A 279 3.64 -18.98 -15.25
C LEU A 279 2.81 -20.22 -15.63
N LEU A 280 2.91 -20.66 -16.90
CA LEU A 280 2.20 -21.83 -17.43
C LEU A 280 2.38 -23.08 -16.57
N GLU A 281 3.56 -23.25 -15.96
CA GLU A 281 3.85 -24.36 -15.05
C GLU A 281 3.00 -24.31 -13.78
N VAL A 282 2.75 -23.12 -13.23
CA VAL A 282 1.89 -22.95 -12.05
C VAL A 282 0.45 -23.28 -12.42
N GLU A 283 -0.03 -22.74 -13.54
CA GLU A 283 -1.40 -22.95 -14.00
C GLU A 283 -1.68 -24.43 -14.30
N SER A 284 -0.75 -25.12 -14.96
CA SER A 284 -0.97 -26.49 -15.45
C SER A 284 -0.50 -27.61 -14.51
N GLN A 285 0.49 -27.36 -13.64
CA GLN A 285 1.16 -28.42 -12.85
C GLN A 285 1.10 -28.19 -11.34
N PHE A 286 0.79 -26.99 -10.86
CA PHE A 286 0.70 -26.78 -9.41
C PHE A 286 -0.54 -27.50 -8.85
N PRO A 287 -0.44 -28.19 -7.70
CA PRO A 287 -1.56 -28.94 -7.14
C PRO A 287 -2.71 -28.04 -6.69
N GLU A 288 -3.94 -28.28 -7.18
CA GLU A 288 -5.12 -27.47 -6.85
C GLU A 288 -5.52 -27.62 -5.38
N GLU A 289 -5.21 -28.77 -4.78
CA GLU A 289 -5.61 -29.16 -3.43
C GLU A 289 -4.82 -28.43 -2.33
N ILE A 290 -3.71 -27.79 -2.70
CA ILE A 290 -2.92 -27.00 -1.75
C ILE A 290 -3.63 -25.66 -1.52
N LEU A 291 -4.02 -25.42 -0.27
CA LEU A 291 -4.77 -24.24 0.13
C LEU A 291 -3.86 -23.06 0.49
N MET A 292 -4.44 -21.86 0.45
CA MET A 292 -3.83 -20.63 0.93
C MET A 292 -3.38 -20.72 2.39
N SER A 293 -4.03 -21.56 3.21
CA SER A 293 -3.63 -21.77 4.61
C SER A 293 -2.21 -22.32 4.78
N SER A 294 -1.66 -22.97 3.75
CA SER A 294 -0.29 -23.50 3.73
C SER A 294 0.68 -22.65 2.90
N CYS A 295 0.29 -21.45 2.49
CA CYS A 295 1.06 -20.58 1.59
C CYS A 295 2.49 -20.31 2.06
N ILE A 296 2.67 -20.00 3.35
CA ILE A 296 4.00 -19.75 3.92
C ILE A 296 4.86 -21.02 3.89
N THR A 297 4.28 -22.16 4.27
CA THR A 297 4.96 -23.47 4.28
C THR A 297 5.41 -23.88 2.88
N VAL A 298 4.59 -23.61 1.86
CA VAL A 298 4.93 -23.85 0.44
C VAL A 298 6.12 -22.99 0.02
N TRP A 299 6.11 -21.69 0.36
CA TRP A 299 7.21 -20.79 0.05
C TRP A 299 8.52 -21.24 0.71
N GLU A 300 8.48 -21.61 2.00
CA GLU A 300 9.66 -22.09 2.73
C GLU A 300 10.22 -23.40 2.14
N ALA A 301 9.35 -24.32 1.73
CA ALA A 301 9.76 -25.56 1.07
C ALA A 301 10.43 -25.29 -0.28
N ALA A 302 9.88 -24.38 -1.08
CA ALA A 302 10.45 -23.95 -2.36
C ALA A 302 11.80 -23.25 -2.18
N ALA A 303 11.91 -22.32 -1.23
CA ALA A 303 13.15 -21.61 -0.90
C ALA A 303 14.23 -22.57 -0.43
N LYS A 304 13.89 -23.54 0.42
CA LYS A 304 14.84 -24.58 0.87
C LYS A 304 15.29 -25.47 -0.29
N ARG A 305 14.37 -25.85 -1.18
CA ARG A 305 14.70 -26.65 -2.37
C ARG A 305 15.68 -25.91 -3.30
N LYS A 306 15.52 -24.60 -3.45
CA LYS A 306 16.42 -23.73 -4.20
C LYS A 306 17.82 -23.72 -3.60
N GLN A 307 17.90 -23.57 -2.27
CA GLN A 307 19.17 -23.61 -1.54
C GLN A 307 19.87 -24.97 -1.69
N ASP A 308 19.13 -26.07 -1.57
CA ASP A 308 19.67 -27.43 -1.73
C ASP A 308 20.22 -27.68 -3.14
N ARG A 309 19.68 -27.03 -4.17
CA ARG A 309 20.19 -27.10 -5.56
C ARG A 309 21.47 -26.27 -5.74
N GLN A 310 21.58 -25.13 -5.06
CA GLN A 310 22.74 -24.24 -5.14
C GLN A 310 23.94 -24.74 -4.32
N ALA A 311 23.70 -25.56 -3.30
CA ALA A 311 24.74 -26.14 -2.44
C ALA A 311 25.35 -27.45 -2.99
N ARG A 312 24.79 -27.99 -4.08
CA ARG A 312 25.29 -29.19 -4.78
C ARG A 312 26.17 -28.79 -5.95
#